data_AF-A0A972FYR5-F1
#
_entry.id   AF-A0A972FYR5-F1
#
_cell.length_a   1.000
_cell.length_b   1.000
_cell.length_c   1.000
_cell.angle_alpha   90.00
_cell.angle_beta   90.00
_cell.angle_gamma   90.00
#
_symmetry.space_group_name_H-M   'P 1'
#
loop_
_entity.id
_entity.type
_entity.pdbx_description
1 polymer ?
#
loop_
_entity_poly.entity_id
_entity_poly.type
_entity_poly.pdbx_seq_one_letter_code
_entity_poly.pdbx_strand_id
1 'polypeptide(L)' 'MEKNNSYTKAFEELQQIVTEIERGEISVDELSEKVKRATELIKICKAKLTTTEEDVNTILKELEG' A
#
# COMPACT_ATOMS: atom_id res chain seq x y z
N MET A 1 11.50 -10.88 14.81
CA MET A 1 11.63 -9.58 14.10
C MET A 1 10.39 -9.44 13.22
N GLU A 2 9.42 -8.66 13.70
CA GLU A 2 8.04 -8.66 13.20
C GLU A 2 7.96 -8.19 11.74
N LYS A 3 7.64 -9.12 10.83
CA LYS A 3 7.34 -8.89 9.41
C LYS A 3 5.97 -8.22 9.19
N ASN A 4 5.42 -7.53 10.20
CA ASN A 4 4.03 -7.06 10.23
C ASN A 4 3.80 -5.66 9.64
N ASN A 5 4.80 -5.05 9.01
CA ASN A 5 4.82 -3.59 8.92
C ASN A 5 5.14 -3.00 7.53
N SER A 6 5.13 -3.75 6.42
CA SER A 6 5.29 -3.10 5.09
C SER A 6 3.96 -2.65 4.50
N TYR A 7 2.93 -3.52 4.48
CA TYR A 7 1.61 -3.16 3.97
C TYR A 7 0.92 -2.15 4.88
N THR A 8 0.80 -2.47 6.17
CA THR A 8 0.08 -1.61 7.14
C THR A 8 0.68 -0.22 7.20
N LYS A 9 2.01 -0.09 7.28
CA LYS A 9 2.67 1.22 7.26
C LYS A 9 2.49 1.95 5.94
N ALA A 10 2.59 1.26 4.80
CA ALA A 10 2.37 1.88 3.50
C ALA A 10 0.92 2.36 3.34
N PHE A 11 -0.03 1.61 3.89
CA PHE A 11 -1.45 1.96 3.88
C PHE A 11 -1.75 3.13 4.82
N GLU A 12 -1.20 3.15 6.04
CA GLU A 12 -1.31 4.26 6.98
C GLU A 12 -0.74 5.56 6.39
N GLU A 13 0.45 5.49 5.78
CA GLU A 13 1.07 6.63 5.12
C GLU A 13 0.22 7.12 3.93
N LEU A 14 -0.36 6.20 3.16
CA LEU A 14 -1.25 6.54 2.06
C LEU A 14 -2.51 7.26 2.57
N GLN A 15 -3.12 6.78 3.66
CA GLN A 15 -4.28 7.44 4.28
C GLN A 15 -3.95 8.83 4.79
N GLN A 16 -2.76 9.03 5.37
CA GLN A 16 -2.30 10.35 5.78
C GLN A 16 -2.18 11.30 4.59
N ILE A 17 -1.54 10.86 3.51
CA ILE A 17 -1.39 11.68 2.29
C ILE A 17 -2.75 12.08 1.72
N VAL A 18 -3.69 11.13 1.63
CA VAL A 18 -5.05 11.42 1.14
C VAL A 18 -5.74 12.43 2.05
N THR A 19 -5.64 12.26 3.36
CA THR A 19 -6.25 13.17 4.34
C THR A 19 -5.69 14.58 4.23
N GLU A 20 -4.38 14.74 4.07
CA GLU A 20 -3.72 16.04 3.88
C GLU A 20 -4.21 16.72 2.58
N ILE A 21 -4.34 15.94 1.49
CA ILE A 21 -4.83 16.44 0.20
C ILE A 21 -6.28 16.91 0.33
N GLU A 22 -7.15 16.11 0.96
CA GLU A 22 -8.57 16.44 1.15
C GLU A 22 -8.80 17.67 2.02
N ARG A 23 -7.93 17.91 3.00
CA ARG A 23 -7.98 19.11 3.85
C ARG A 23 -7.51 20.38 3.13
N GLY A 24 -6.89 20.25 1.96
CA GLY A 24 -6.33 21.40 1.25
C GLY A 24 -5.16 22.06 1.97
N GLU A 25 -4.50 21.33 2.88
CA GLU A 25 -3.34 21.80 3.65
C GLU A 25 -2.03 21.75 2.84
N ILE A 26 -2.09 21.27 1.59
CA ILE A 26 -0.95 21.03 0.71
C ILE A 26 -0.87 22.09 -0.39
N SER A 27 0.33 22.65 -0.59
CA SER A 27 0.58 23.55 -1.73
C SER A 27 0.57 22.82 -3.08
N VAL A 28 0.39 23.55 -4.18
CA VAL A 28 0.39 22.97 -5.54
C VAL A 28 1.73 22.27 -5.87
N ASP A 29 2.84 22.80 -5.37
CA ASP A 29 4.17 22.21 -5.56
C ASP A 29 4.32 20.89 -4.79
N GLU A 30 3.88 20.85 -3.53
CA GLU A 30 3.91 19.65 -2.68
C GLU A 30 2.91 18.59 -3.14
N LEU A 31 1.80 18.98 -3.76
CA LEU A 31 0.78 18.06 -4.28
C LEU A 31 1.40 17.07 -5.28
N SER A 32 2.30 17.54 -6.16
CA SER A 32 2.98 16.68 -7.12
C SER A 32 3.83 15.61 -6.43
N GLU A 33 4.54 15.98 -5.36
CA GLU A 33 5.36 15.05 -4.58
C GLU A 33 4.51 14.05 -3.79
N LYS A 34 3.45 14.53 -3.14
CA LYS A 34 2.51 13.70 -2.37
C LYS A 34 1.80 12.68 -3.25
N VAL A 35 1.40 13.06 -4.47
CA VAL A 35 0.80 12.15 -5.45
C VAL A 35 1.81 11.10 -5.95
N LYS A 36 3.07 11.48 -6.20
CA LYS A 36 4.13 10.52 -6.55
C LYS A 36 4.34 9.51 -5.42
N ARG A 37 4.43 9.99 -4.18
CA ARG A 37 4.58 9.14 -3.01
C ARG A 37 3.39 8.20 -2.82
N ALA A 38 2.17 8.69 -2.91
CA ALA A 38 0.96 7.87 -2.88
C ALA A 38 0.99 6.76 -3.94
N THR A 39 1.48 7.07 -5.15
CA THR A 39 1.62 6.08 -6.24
C THR A 39 2.62 4.97 -5.88
N GLU A 40 3.73 5.29 -5.22
CA GLU A 40 4.69 4.28 -4.74
C GLU A 40 4.07 3.39 -3.66
N LEU A 41 3.36 3.99 -2.69
CA LEU A 41 2.70 3.26 -1.61
C LEU A 41 1.63 2.30 -2.16
N ILE A 42 0.84 2.73 -3.14
CA ILE A 42 -0.13 1.88 -3.83
C ILE A 42 0.55 0.69 -4.49
N LYS A 43 1.72 0.88 -5.14
CA LYS A 43 2.47 -0.23 -5.74
C LYS A 43 2.92 -1.24 -4.69
N ILE A 44 3.40 -0.78 -3.53
CA ILE A 44 3.80 -1.65 -2.42
C ILE A 44 2.60 -2.44 -1.90
N CYS A 45 1.47 -1.77 -1.66
CA CYS A 45 0.25 -2.40 -1.20
C CYS A 45 -0.22 -3.47 -2.19
N LYS A 46 -0.27 -3.14 -3.48
CA LYS A 46 -0.68 -4.05 -4.54
C LYS A 46 0.24 -5.25 -4.66
N ALA A 47 1.56 -5.04 -4.65
CA ALA A 47 2.53 -6.13 -4.70
C ALA A 47 2.31 -7.11 -3.54
N LYS A 48 2.07 -6.59 -2.33
CA LYS A 48 1.85 -7.45 -1.16
C LYS A 48 0.55 -8.25 -1.27
N LEU A 49 -0.54 -7.63 -1.73
CA LEU A 49 -1.81 -8.31 -1.96
C LEU A 49 -1.67 -9.43 -3.00
N THR A 50 -1.01 -9.14 -4.13
CA THR A 50 -0.78 -10.15 -5.18
C THR A 50 0.05 -11.32 -4.68
N THR A 51 1.16 -11.08 -3.97
CA THR A 51 1.96 -12.17 -3.39
C THR A 51 1.16 -12.99 -2.38
N THR A 52 0.38 -12.34 -1.52
CA THR A 52 -0.47 -13.06 -0.55
C THR A 52 -1.56 -13.88 -1.23
N GLU A 53 -2.16 -13.37 -2.31
CA GLU A 53 -3.13 -14.12 -3.12
C GLU A 53 -2.48 -15.35 -3.79
N GLU A 54 -1.27 -15.21 -4.33
CA GLU A 54 -0.50 -16.33 -4.91
C GLU A 54 -0.16 -17.40 -3.87
N ASP A 55 0.28 -16.98 -2.68
CA ASP A 55 0.59 -17.89 -1.56
C ASP A 55 -0.66 -18.68 -1.15
N VAL A 56 -1.80 -18.00 -0.98
CA VAL A 56 -3.08 -18.64 -0.62
C VAL A 56 -3.53 -19.62 -1.71
N ASN A 57 -3.47 -19.22 -2.98
CA ASN A 57 -3.82 -20.11 -4.10
C ASN A 57 -2.91 -21.35 -4.17
N THR A 58 -1.63 -21.20 -3.83
CA THR A 58 -0.68 -22.32 -3.82
C THR A 58 -1.04 -23.31 -2.71
N ILE A 59 -1.30 -22.82 -1.49
CA ILE A 59 -1.71 -23.65 -0.35
C ILE A 59 -3.02 -24.38 -0.64
N LEU A 60 -4.00 -23.70 -1.25
CA LEU A 60 -5.28 -24.34 -1.61
C LEU A 60 -5.09 -25.48 -2.62
N LYS A 61 -4.23 -25.30 -3.62
CA LYS A 61 -3.90 -26.37 -4.60
C LYS A 61 -3.21 -27.57 -3.95
N GLU A 62 -2.35 -27.35 -2.95
CA GLU A 62 -1.71 -28.43 -2.20
C GLU A 62 -2.69 -29.22 -1.33
N LEU A 63 -3.78 -28.59 -0.87
CA LEU A 63 -4.83 -29.24 -0.07
C LEU A 63 -5.85 -30.03 -0.91
N GLU A 64 -6.01 -29.68 -2.18
CA GLU A 64 -6.90 -30.36 -3.13
C GLU A 64 -6.26 -31.55 -3.85
N GLY A 65 -4.94 -31.74 -3.73
CA GLY A 65 -4.16 -32.84 -4.31
C GLY A 65 -3.90 -33.98 -3.33
#